data_AF-A0A527ZBT3-F1
#
_entry.id   AF-A0A527ZBT3-F1
#
_cell.length_a   1.000
_cell.length_b   1.000
_cell.length_c   1.000
_cell.angle_alpha   90.00
_cell.angle_beta   90.00
_cell.angle_gamma   90.00
#
_symmetry.space_group_name_H-M   'P 1'
#
loop_
_entity.id
_entity.type
_entity.pdbx_description
1 polymer ?
#
loop_
_entity_poly.entity_id
_entity_poly.type
_entity_poly.pdbx_seq_one_letter_code
_entity_poly.pdbx_strand_id
1 'polypeptide(L)'
;QLAGRAVGAGDQLAFLRTVRLTAGWGFAFAGFASLLVFAFGETLIEAITKTPDVRAEAVFYLPWAAFSALSGILAIHMNGVFTGAAWSRDVRNMMLLSFAVFIAALFTFGQMFGNHGLWAALHIFLLVRGISLLSVLSPRVRSAFGE
;
A
#
# COMPACT_ATOMS: atom_id res chain seq x y z
N GLN A 1 1.96 14.79 9.43
CA GLN A 1 2.20 16.25 9.44
C GLN A 1 3.68 16.65 9.49
N LEU A 2 4.64 15.74 9.76
CA LEU A 2 6.08 16.06 9.74
C LEU A 2 6.64 16.35 8.33
N ALA A 3 6.25 15.54 7.33
CA ALA A 3 6.63 15.76 5.93
C ALA A 3 6.16 17.14 5.41
N GLY A 4 4.91 17.50 5.67
CA GLY A 4 4.37 18.81 5.29
C GLY A 4 5.05 19.99 5.99
N ARG A 5 5.37 19.84 7.29
CA ARG A 5 6.15 20.85 8.02
C ARG A 5 7.54 21.04 7.42
N ALA A 6 8.23 19.96 7.06
CA ALA A 6 9.55 20.03 6.44
C ALA A 6 9.51 20.72 5.06
N VAL A 7 8.48 20.42 4.24
CA VAL A 7 8.24 21.12 2.97
C VAL A 7 7.99 22.61 3.20
N GLY A 8 7.11 22.96 4.14
CA GLY A 8 6.81 24.37 4.46
C GLY A 8 8.00 25.14 5.03
N ALA A 9 8.95 24.46 5.67
CA ALA A 9 10.19 25.03 6.19
C ALA A 9 11.36 25.04 5.17
N GLY A 10 11.17 24.48 3.96
CA GLY A 10 12.25 24.33 2.99
C GLY A 10 13.35 23.36 3.42
N ASP A 11 13.12 22.53 4.44
CA ASP A 11 14.13 21.62 4.99
C ASP A 11 14.08 20.25 4.31
N GLN A 12 14.87 20.14 3.23
CA GLN A 12 14.98 18.90 2.46
C GLN A 12 15.51 17.72 3.28
N LEU A 13 16.45 17.97 4.18
CA LEU A 13 17.07 16.91 4.98
C LEU A 13 16.08 16.34 5.99
N ALA A 14 15.33 17.20 6.68
CA ALA A 14 14.26 16.78 7.58
C ALA A 14 13.15 16.03 6.85
N PHE A 15 12.80 16.46 5.63
CA PHE A 15 11.83 15.75 4.78
C PHE A 15 12.30 14.33 4.47
N LEU A 16 13.52 14.18 3.92
CA LEU A 16 14.06 12.87 3.55
C LEU A 16 14.24 11.94 4.76
N ARG A 17 14.68 12.48 5.90
CA ARG A 17 14.80 11.72 7.15
C ARG A 17 13.44 11.23 7.63
N THR A 18 12.42 12.09 7.59
CA THR A 18 11.04 11.72 7.95
C THR A 18 10.53 10.60 7.05
N VAL A 19 10.69 10.73 5.73
CA VAL A 19 10.21 9.73 4.77
C VAL A 19 10.89 8.38 5.00
N ARG A 20 12.22 8.35 5.16
CA ARG A 20 12.96 7.10 5.40
C ARG A 20 12.59 6.42 6.72
N LEU A 21 12.54 7.18 7.82
CA LEU A 21 12.24 6.63 9.15
C LEU A 21 10.81 6.06 9.21
N THR A 22 9.85 6.80 8.67
CA THR A 22 8.45 6.36 8.67
C THR A 22 8.19 5.22 7.68
N ALA A 23 8.93 5.15 6.56
CA ALA A 23 8.90 3.98 5.68
C ALA A 23 9.42 2.73 6.40
N GLY A 24 10.59 2.82 7.06
CA GLY A 24 11.19 1.70 7.79
C GLY A 24 10.25 1.14 8.86
N TRP A 25 9.71 2.00 9.72
CA TRP A 25 8.72 1.59 10.71
C TRP A 25 7.42 1.08 10.09
N GLY A 26 6.95 1.69 9.00
CA GLY A 26 5.79 1.24 8.26
C GLY A 26 5.96 -0.21 7.80
N PHE A 27 7.07 -0.53 7.13
CA PHE A 27 7.36 -1.90 6.69
C PHE A 27 7.56 -2.87 7.85
N ALA A 28 8.19 -2.44 8.94
CA ALA A 28 8.32 -3.27 10.14
C ALA A 28 6.96 -3.66 10.73
N PHE A 29 6.06 -2.68 10.91
CA PHE A 29 4.71 -2.94 11.43
C PHE A 29 3.85 -3.73 10.43
N ALA A 30 3.96 -3.46 9.14
CA ALA A 30 3.25 -4.22 8.11
C ALA A 30 3.70 -5.68 8.07
N GLY A 31 5.01 -5.93 8.18
CA GLY A 31 5.56 -7.28 8.28
C GLY A 31 5.12 -7.99 9.55
N PHE A 32 5.18 -7.31 10.69
CA PHE A 32 4.69 -7.86 11.96
C PHE A 32 3.19 -8.20 11.91
N ALA A 33 2.36 -7.28 11.41
CA ALA A 33 0.92 -7.52 11.25
C ALA A 33 0.64 -8.67 10.27
N SER A 34 1.38 -8.74 9.17
CA SER A 34 1.28 -9.84 8.19
C SER A 34 1.60 -11.19 8.82
N LEU A 35 2.68 -11.27 9.61
CA LEU A 35 3.05 -12.48 10.35
C LEU A 35 1.99 -12.88 11.38
N LEU A 36 1.45 -11.91 12.13
CA LEU A 36 0.38 -12.18 13.09
C LEU A 36 -0.88 -12.71 12.41
N VAL A 37 -1.31 -12.08 11.31
CA VAL A 37 -2.49 -12.55 10.55
C VAL A 37 -2.22 -13.92 9.93
N PHE A 38 -1.00 -14.18 9.46
CA PHE A 38 -0.66 -15.50 8.93
C PHE A 38 -0.68 -16.59 10.01
N ALA A 39 -0.13 -16.30 11.20
CA ALA A 39 -0.01 -17.27 12.29
C ALA A 39 -1.31 -17.49 13.09
N PHE A 40 -2.11 -16.44 13.27
CA PHE A 40 -3.30 -16.45 14.14
C PHE A 40 -4.61 -16.16 13.40
N GLY A 41 -4.56 -15.98 12.08
CA GLY A 41 -5.73 -15.59 11.28
C GLY A 41 -6.83 -16.63 11.27
N GLU A 42 -6.49 -17.92 11.28
CA GLU A 42 -7.49 -18.98 11.39
C GLU A 42 -8.28 -18.86 12.69
N THR A 43 -7.62 -18.79 13.85
CA THR A 43 -8.27 -18.58 15.15
C THR A 43 -9.15 -17.33 15.18
N LEU A 44 -8.70 -16.25 14.54
CA LEU A 44 -9.49 -15.03 14.41
C LEU A 44 -10.75 -15.26 13.56
N ILE A 45 -10.63 -15.96 12.42
CA ILE A 45 -11.76 -16.32 11.57
C ILE A 45 -12.76 -17.17 12.35
N GLU A 46 -12.30 -18.13 13.15
CA GLU A 46 -13.16 -19.00 13.95
C GLU A 46 -13.99 -18.22 14.99
N ALA A 47 -13.41 -17.15 15.55
CA ALA A 47 -14.08 -16.27 16.50
C ALA A 47 -15.13 -15.37 15.83
N ILE A 48 -14.94 -15.00 14.55
CA ILE A 48 -15.82 -14.08 13.81
C ILE A 48 -16.99 -14.82 13.16
N THR A 49 -16.77 -16.02 12.61
CA THR A 49 -17.80 -16.76 11.87
C THR A 49 -17.97 -18.20 12.35
N LYS A 50 -19.24 -18.60 12.52
CA LYS A 50 -19.65 -19.97 12.84
C LYS A 50 -20.12 -20.76 11.62
N THR A 51 -20.29 -20.11 10.47
CA THR A 51 -20.72 -20.78 9.24
C THR A 51 -19.55 -21.56 8.63
N PRO A 52 -19.63 -22.90 8.52
CA PRO A 52 -18.49 -23.72 8.07
C PRO A 52 -17.98 -23.33 6.67
N ASP A 53 -18.89 -23.09 5.73
CA ASP A 53 -18.52 -22.76 4.35
C ASP A 53 -17.78 -21.42 4.25
N VAL A 54 -18.18 -20.42 5.04
CA VAL A 54 -17.50 -19.11 5.10
C VAL A 54 -16.12 -19.23 5.74
N ARG A 55 -16.01 -20.06 6.79
CA ARG A 55 -14.72 -20.31 7.46
C ARG A 55 -13.72 -20.97 6.51
N ALA A 56 -14.14 -22.02 5.81
CA ALA A 56 -13.29 -22.76 4.88
C ALA A 56 -12.71 -21.81 3.80
N GLU A 57 -13.56 -20.98 3.20
CA GLU A 57 -13.12 -20.05 2.15
C GLU A 57 -12.21 -18.94 2.71
N ALA A 58 -12.50 -18.43 3.92
CA ALA A 58 -11.67 -17.41 4.57
C ALA A 58 -10.28 -17.93 4.92
N VAL A 59 -10.17 -19.17 5.42
CA VAL A 59 -8.88 -19.82 5.70
C VAL A 59 -8.12 -20.07 4.39
N PHE A 60 -8.83 -20.50 3.34
CA PHE A 60 -8.21 -20.77 2.03
C PHE A 60 -7.52 -19.53 1.42
N TYR A 61 -8.09 -18.33 1.56
CA TYR A 61 -7.44 -17.08 1.12
C TYR A 61 -6.66 -16.33 2.19
N LEU A 62 -6.51 -16.89 3.39
CA LEU A 62 -5.79 -16.23 4.48
C LEU A 62 -4.37 -15.77 4.09
N PRO A 63 -3.58 -16.52 3.30
CA PRO A 63 -2.26 -16.06 2.86
C PRO A 63 -2.31 -14.73 2.07
N TRP A 64 -3.32 -14.56 1.21
CA TRP A 64 -3.52 -13.31 0.47
C TRP A 64 -3.93 -12.16 1.39
N ALA A 65 -4.83 -12.42 2.34
CA ALA A 65 -5.22 -11.44 3.35
C ALA A 65 -4.02 -11.01 4.21
N ALA A 66 -3.20 -11.96 4.66
CA ALA A 66 -1.99 -11.68 5.43
C ALA A 66 -0.99 -10.80 4.63
N PHE A 67 -0.83 -11.07 3.33
CA PHE A 67 0.06 -10.29 2.46
C PHE A 67 -0.44 -8.86 2.17
N SER A 68 -1.70 -8.55 2.46
CA SER A 68 -2.29 -7.24 2.17
C SER A 68 -1.62 -6.10 2.92
N ALA A 69 -1.21 -6.32 4.17
CA ALA A 69 -0.47 -5.32 4.94
C ALA A 69 0.86 -4.95 4.26
N LEU A 70 1.63 -5.96 3.82
CA LEU A 70 2.94 -5.78 3.20
C LEU A 70 2.84 -5.15 1.80
N SER A 71 1.91 -5.61 0.97
CA SER A 71 1.72 -5.05 -0.38
C SER A 71 1.16 -3.62 -0.36
N GLY A 72 0.34 -3.27 0.63
CA GLY A 72 -0.33 -1.98 0.73
C GLY A 72 0.45 -0.87 1.42
N ILE A 73 1.43 -1.21 2.27
CA ILE A 73 2.08 -0.22 3.14
C ILE A 73 2.75 0.91 2.37
N LEU A 74 3.42 0.60 1.26
CA LEU A 74 4.09 1.62 0.45
C LEU A 74 3.09 2.63 -0.13
N ALA A 75 1.94 2.15 -0.62
CA ALA A 75 0.88 3.01 -1.14
C ALA A 75 0.29 3.93 -0.07
N ILE A 76 -0.01 3.39 1.12
CA ILE A 76 -0.56 4.17 2.23
C ILE A 76 0.46 5.21 2.72
N HIS A 77 1.71 4.79 2.90
CA HIS A 77 2.79 5.65 3.36
C HIS A 77 3.06 6.80 2.39
N MET A 78 3.24 6.49 1.09
CA MET A 78 3.46 7.52 0.07
C MET A 78 2.25 8.44 -0.08
N ASN A 79 1.03 7.93 -0.02
CA ASN A 79 -0.16 8.79 -0.04
C ASN A 79 -0.13 9.81 1.11
N GLY A 80 0.23 9.39 2.32
CA GLY A 80 0.41 10.28 3.47
C GLY A 80 1.50 11.34 3.27
N VAL A 81 2.64 10.95 2.68
CA VAL A 81 3.74 11.88 2.36
C VAL A 81 3.30 12.92 1.33
N PHE A 82 2.71 12.50 0.21
CA PHE A 82 2.29 13.40 -0.87
C PHE A 82 1.14 14.32 -0.48
N THR A 83 0.13 13.79 0.22
CA THR A 83 -0.95 14.62 0.76
C THR A 83 -0.40 15.61 1.79
N GLY A 84 0.53 15.19 2.65
CA GLY A 84 1.18 16.07 3.60
C GLY A 84 1.99 17.21 2.95
N ALA A 85 2.59 16.94 1.79
CA ALA A 85 3.31 17.91 0.97
C ALA A 85 2.41 18.73 0.02
N ALA A 86 1.09 18.54 0.06
CA ALA A 86 0.11 19.15 -0.84
C ALA A 86 0.34 18.84 -2.34
N TRP A 87 0.98 17.72 -2.68
CA TRP A 87 1.23 17.27 -4.05
C TRP A 87 0.06 16.46 -4.63
N SER A 88 -1.16 17.00 -4.53
CA SER A 88 -2.40 16.30 -4.88
C SER A 88 -2.49 15.91 -6.37
N ARG A 89 -1.82 16.66 -7.26
CA ARG A 89 -1.79 16.36 -8.69
C ARG A 89 -1.10 15.02 -8.98
N ASP A 90 -0.01 14.71 -8.28
CA ASP A 90 0.70 13.45 -8.44
C ASP A 90 -0.10 12.29 -7.85
N VAL A 91 -0.72 12.49 -6.68
CA VAL A 91 -1.62 11.49 -6.08
C VAL A 91 -2.72 11.10 -7.05
N ARG A 92 -3.39 12.10 -7.66
CA ARG A 92 -4.44 11.85 -8.66
C ARG A 92 -3.91 11.09 -9.88
N ASN A 93 -2.81 11.57 -10.48
CA ASN A 93 -2.29 10.97 -11.71
C ASN A 93 -1.81 9.53 -11.48
N MET A 94 -1.11 9.27 -10.37
CA MET A 94 -0.63 7.92 -10.02
C MET A 94 -1.79 7.00 -9.60
N MET A 95 -2.85 7.53 -8.99
CA MET A 95 -4.07 6.76 -8.72
C MET A 95 -4.77 6.33 -10.01
N LEU A 96 -4.88 7.22 -11.00
CA LEU A 96 -5.46 6.88 -12.31
C LEU A 96 -4.63 5.81 -13.04
N LEU A 97 -3.29 5.94 -13.02
CA LEU A 97 -2.40 4.92 -13.55
C LEU A 97 -2.61 3.57 -12.86
N SER A 98 -2.61 3.57 -11.53
CA SER A 98 -2.78 2.35 -10.73
C SER A 98 -4.14 1.72 -10.98
N PHE A 99 -5.20 2.52 -11.12
CA PHE A 99 -6.53 2.05 -11.45
C PHE A 99 -6.60 1.43 -12.85
N ALA A 100 -5.95 2.03 -13.86
CA ALA A 100 -5.88 1.42 -15.19
C ALA A 100 -5.19 0.06 -15.15
N VAL A 101 -4.08 -0.07 -14.40
CA VAL A 101 -3.38 -1.34 -14.21
C VAL A 101 -4.24 -2.35 -13.43
N PHE A 102 -4.98 -1.90 -12.41
CA PHE A 102 -5.93 -2.74 -11.68
C PHE A 102 -6.99 -3.32 -12.62
N ILE A 103 -7.60 -2.50 -13.47
CA ILE A 103 -8.62 -2.96 -14.43
C ILE A 103 -8.01 -3.99 -15.39
N ALA A 104 -6.82 -3.73 -15.92
CA ALA A 104 -6.12 -4.70 -16.78
C ALA A 104 -5.86 -6.02 -16.06
N ALA A 105 -5.35 -5.96 -14.82
CA ALA A 105 -5.08 -7.13 -13.97
C ALA A 105 -6.36 -7.88 -13.58
N LEU A 106 -7.45 -7.17 -13.29
CA LEU A 106 -8.74 -7.74 -12.94
C LEU A 106 -9.31 -8.57 -14.09
N PHE A 107 -9.29 -8.05 -15.31
CA PHE A 107 -9.83 -8.76 -16.47
C PHE A 107 -8.94 -9.89 -16.97
N THR A 108 -7.62 -9.80 -16.78
CA THR A 108 -6.71 -10.91 -17.10
C THR A 108 -6.71 -11.97 -16.01
N PHE A 109 -6.32 -11.64 -14.79
CA PHE A 109 -6.18 -12.62 -13.72
C PHE A 109 -7.52 -13.06 -13.13
N GLY A 110 -8.48 -12.15 -12.96
CA GLY A 110 -9.79 -12.48 -12.37
C GLY A 110 -10.58 -13.49 -13.21
N GLN A 111 -10.50 -13.40 -14.54
CA GLN A 111 -11.13 -14.37 -15.44
C GLN A 111 -10.36 -15.71 -15.47
N MET A 112 -9.03 -15.68 -15.41
CA MET A 112 -8.19 -16.88 -15.51
C MET A 112 -8.11 -17.70 -14.21
N PHE A 113 -8.14 -17.04 -13.05
CA PHE A 113 -7.84 -17.64 -11.74
C PHE A 113 -8.94 -17.41 -10.68
N GLY A 114 -10.11 -16.89 -11.08
CA GLY A 114 -11.21 -16.61 -10.17
C GLY A 114 -10.79 -15.70 -9.01
N ASN A 115 -11.15 -16.09 -7.78
CA ASN A 115 -10.84 -15.32 -6.56
C ASN A 115 -9.34 -15.12 -6.31
N HIS A 116 -8.47 -16.09 -6.65
CA HIS A 116 -7.02 -15.85 -6.59
C HIS A 116 -6.59 -14.73 -7.52
N GLY A 117 -7.23 -14.66 -8.70
CA GLY A 117 -7.03 -13.57 -9.64
C GLY A 117 -7.48 -12.21 -9.10
N LEU A 118 -8.59 -12.17 -8.36
CA LEU A 118 -9.05 -10.95 -7.69
C LEU A 118 -8.05 -10.46 -6.63
N TRP A 119 -7.55 -11.36 -5.78
CA TRP A 119 -6.50 -11.04 -4.81
C TRP A 119 -5.23 -10.55 -5.50
N ALA A 120 -4.77 -11.25 -6.54
CA ALA A 120 -3.61 -10.83 -7.32
C ALA A 120 -3.79 -9.43 -7.91
N ALA A 121 -4.95 -9.14 -8.51
CA ALA A 121 -5.27 -7.82 -9.05
C ALA A 121 -5.24 -6.72 -7.96
N LEU A 122 -5.78 -7.01 -6.76
CA LEU A 122 -5.73 -6.10 -5.62
C LEU A 122 -4.28 -5.82 -5.17
N HIS A 123 -3.43 -6.84 -5.05
CA HIS A 123 -2.03 -6.64 -4.67
C HIS A 123 -1.23 -5.91 -5.74
N ILE A 124 -1.45 -6.22 -7.01
CA ILE A 124 -0.85 -5.48 -8.13
C ILE A 124 -1.23 -4.00 -8.04
N PHE A 125 -2.51 -3.69 -7.82
CA PHE A 125 -2.98 -2.32 -7.64
C PHE A 125 -2.24 -1.60 -6.49
N LEU A 126 -2.15 -2.24 -5.32
CA LEU A 126 -1.47 -1.69 -4.15
C LEU A 126 0.02 -1.43 -4.41
N LEU A 127 0.71 -2.42 -5.01
CA LEU A 127 2.13 -2.33 -5.33
C LEU A 127 2.40 -1.24 -6.37
N VAL A 128 1.63 -1.21 -7.47
CA VAL A 128 1.75 -0.20 -8.52
C VAL A 128 1.50 1.20 -7.96
N ARG A 129 0.49 1.36 -7.09
CA ARG A 129 0.23 2.65 -6.43
C ARG A 129 1.39 3.11 -5.55
N GLY A 130 1.95 2.21 -4.75
CA GLY A 130 3.13 2.51 -3.93
C GLY A 130 4.35 2.88 -4.78
N ILE A 131 4.68 2.05 -5.77
CA ILE A 131 5.87 2.21 -6.62
C ILE A 131 5.77 3.45 -7.51
N SER A 132 4.59 3.73 -8.07
CA SER A 132 4.37 4.89 -8.94
C SER A 132 4.47 6.22 -8.18
N LEU A 133 3.99 6.29 -6.94
CA LEU A 133 4.23 7.46 -6.09
C LEU A 133 5.70 7.57 -5.67
N LEU A 134 6.35 6.44 -5.35
CA LEU A 134 7.77 6.42 -5.01
C LEU A 134 8.64 6.89 -6.17
N SER A 135 8.32 6.53 -7.41
CA SER A 135 9.10 6.91 -8.60
C SER A 135 9.08 8.41 -8.88
N VAL A 136 7.95 9.08 -8.59
CA VAL A 136 7.81 10.54 -8.77
C VAL A 136 8.29 11.34 -7.55
N LEU A 137 8.62 10.69 -6.43
CA LEU A 137 9.13 11.36 -5.23
C LEU A 137 10.44 12.11 -5.49
N SER A 138 11.40 11.48 -6.16
CA SER A 138 12.73 12.07 -6.42
C SER A 138 12.66 13.34 -7.31
N PRO A 139 11.95 13.33 -8.45
CA PRO A 139 11.66 14.55 -9.21
C PRO A 139 10.97 15.64 -8.38
N ARG A 140 9.99 15.27 -7.54
CA ARG A 140 9.25 16.23 -6.72
C ARG A 140 10.09 16.89 -5.65
N VAL A 141 10.93 16.12 -4.97
CA VAL A 141 11.90 16.64 -4.00
C VAL A 141 12.84 17.65 -4.68
N ARG A 142 13.37 17.34 -5.87
CA ARG A 142 14.21 18.30 -6.60
C ARG A 142 13.46 19.59 -6.95
N SER A 143 12.21 19.51 -7.40
CA SER A 143 11.44 20.71 -7.74
C SER A 143 10.98 21.54 -6.54
N ALA A 144 10.84 20.91 -5.36
CA ALA A 144 10.29 21.57 -4.17
C ALA A 144 11.37 22.20 -3.28
N PHE A 145 12.60 21.68 -3.35
CA PHE A 145 13.75 22.11 -2.54
C PHE A 145 14.96 22.56 -3.36
N GLY A 146 14.90 22.45 -4.69
CA GLY A 146 15.91 23.01 -5.57
C GLY A 146 15.73 24.51 -5.70
N GLU A 147 16.83 25.25 -5.56
CA GLU A 147 16.95 26.63 -6.05
C GLU A 147 16.71 26.71 -7.56
#